data_AF-A0A533XDM5-F1
#
_entry.id   AF-A0A533XDM5-F1
#
_cell.length_a   1.000
_cell.length_b   1.000
_cell.length_c   1.000
_cell.angle_alpha   90.00
_cell.angle_beta   90.00
_cell.angle_gamma   90.00
#
_symmetry.space_group_name_H-M   'P 1'
#
loop_
_entity.id
_entity.type
_entity.pdbx_description
1 polymer ?
#
loop_
_entity_poly.entity_id
_entity_poly.type
_entity_poly.pdbx_seq_one_letter_code
_entity_poly.pdbx_strand_id
1 'polypeptide(L)'
;MRGTRAMGAIMIRPASRMWNEVLASVLVVGSLTVVQTAPAYEADPAVVGATVSGRVIFTGSLPNPDRVPVYRDSQFCGESISIDRVQVDRSSRGIEGVVISLEGIEKGKPFLPNKTIITFENRTCRFVPRANATVVGSTLEFRNNDPILHNTHIRIQNRSGPTVINVVQPAGADVIRKLMRTAGFLDIRCDAHPFMRASIHVFDHPYFAVTDTTGRYEMPLVPPGSYRIRMWHETVGVRTKTITVPASGSLALDLELNQEE
;
A
#
# COMPACT_ATOMS: atom_id res chain seq x y z
N MET A 1 36.01 0.72 65.78
CA MET A 1 35.58 1.09 64.41
C MET A 1 35.29 -0.20 63.66
N ARG A 2 34.01 -0.36 63.29
CA ARG A 2 33.30 -1.44 62.53
C ARG A 2 34.11 -2.73 62.29
N GLY A 3 33.87 -3.88 62.96
CA GLY A 3 32.59 -4.55 63.30
C GLY A 3 32.05 -5.22 62.04
N THR A 4 31.79 -6.53 61.90
CA THR A 4 31.31 -7.60 62.80
C THR A 4 31.42 -8.93 62.01
N ARG A 5 31.92 -10.05 62.57
CA ARG A 5 31.15 -11.21 63.14
C ARG A 5 30.03 -11.75 62.21
N ALA A 6 29.76 -13.04 62.06
CA ALA A 6 30.26 -14.29 62.63
C ALA A 6 29.46 -15.46 61.99
N MET A 7 29.82 -16.69 62.35
CA MET A 7 28.96 -17.88 62.46
C MET A 7 28.48 -18.50 61.14
N GLY A 8 28.44 -19.81 60.96
CA GLY A 8 28.58 -20.92 61.88
C GLY A 8 27.89 -22.09 61.17
N ALA A 9 28.65 -23.07 60.71
CA ALA A 9 28.10 -24.32 60.19
C ALA A 9 27.69 -25.20 61.35
N ILE A 10 26.54 -25.90 61.26
CA ILE A 10 26.39 -27.32 61.64
C ILE A 10 24.93 -27.81 61.44
N MET A 11 24.86 -29.02 60.85
CA MET A 11 23.76 -30.02 60.77
C MET A 11 22.52 -29.63 59.93
N ILE A 12 21.91 -30.52 59.14
CA ILE A 12 21.22 -31.75 59.54
C ILE A 12 21.10 -32.76 58.35
N ARG A 13 21.28 -34.05 58.68
CA ARG A 13 20.93 -35.37 58.07
C ARG A 13 20.16 -35.45 56.72
N PRO A 14 20.47 -36.44 55.85
CA PRO A 14 19.58 -36.82 54.75
C PRO A 14 18.50 -37.78 55.25
N ALA A 15 17.23 -37.41 55.06
CA ALA A 15 16.09 -38.31 55.24
C ALA A 15 15.56 -38.73 53.86
N SER A 16 15.64 -40.02 53.60
CA SER A 16 15.01 -40.76 52.52
C SER A 16 13.56 -40.34 52.25
N ARG A 17 13.15 -40.27 50.98
CA ARG A 17 11.77 -40.58 50.58
C ARG A 17 11.65 -40.91 49.10
N MET A 18 11.02 -42.05 48.87
CA MET A 18 10.67 -42.69 47.62
C MET A 18 9.86 -41.75 46.71
N TRP A 19 10.20 -41.70 45.43
CA TRP A 19 9.37 -41.08 44.41
C TRP A 19 8.65 -42.20 43.66
N ASN A 20 7.35 -42.35 43.94
CA ASN A 20 6.44 -43.08 43.06
C ASN A 20 6.14 -42.18 41.87
N GLU A 21 6.54 -42.59 40.67
CA GLU A 21 6.10 -41.93 39.43
C GLU A 21 4.65 -42.33 39.12
N VAL A 22 3.74 -41.36 39.19
CA VAL A 22 2.40 -41.46 38.59
C VAL A 22 2.48 -40.76 37.24
N LEU A 23 2.52 -41.53 36.16
CA LEU A 23 2.40 -41.02 34.80
C LEU A 23 0.93 -40.60 34.56
N ALA A 24 0.65 -39.31 34.69
CA ALA A 24 -0.60 -38.72 34.23
C ALA A 24 -0.51 -38.47 32.71
N SER A 25 -1.21 -39.28 31.91
CA SER A 25 -1.36 -39.06 30.48
C SER A 25 -2.23 -37.82 30.23
N VAL A 26 -1.61 -36.71 29.82
CA VAL A 26 -2.31 -35.52 29.35
C VAL A 26 -2.70 -35.75 27.88
N LEU A 27 -3.99 -36.02 27.63
CA LEU A 27 -4.58 -35.98 26.29
C LEU A 27 -4.72 -34.52 25.85
N VAL A 28 -3.77 -34.04 25.04
CA VAL A 28 -3.91 -32.76 24.33
C VAL A 28 -4.89 -32.96 23.19
N VAL A 29 -6.15 -32.56 23.39
CA VAL A 29 -7.12 -32.43 22.30
C VAL A 29 -6.73 -31.19 21.51
N GLY A 30 -6.00 -31.39 20.41
CA GLY A 30 -5.66 -30.32 19.48
C GLY A 30 -6.90 -29.85 18.75
N SER A 31 -7.42 -28.68 19.10
CA SER A 31 -8.46 -27.99 18.34
C SER A 31 -7.91 -27.63 16.95
N LEU A 32 -8.28 -28.40 15.93
CA LEU A 32 -8.03 -28.08 14.52
C LEU A 32 -8.82 -26.81 14.18
N THR A 33 -8.14 -25.66 14.20
CA THR A 33 -8.67 -24.45 13.58
C THR A 33 -8.61 -24.62 12.08
N VAL A 34 -9.76 -24.87 11.46
CA VAL A 34 -9.90 -24.80 10.00
C VAL A 34 -9.65 -23.35 9.60
N VAL A 35 -8.49 -23.09 9.00
CA VAL A 35 -8.21 -21.79 8.37
C VAL A 35 -9.10 -21.70 7.13
N GLN A 36 -10.22 -21.01 7.26
CA GLN A 36 -11.15 -20.77 6.17
C GLN A 36 -10.49 -19.77 5.21
N THR A 37 -9.95 -20.25 4.09
CA THR A 37 -9.43 -19.39 3.03
C THR A 37 -10.62 -18.69 2.37
N ALA A 38 -10.62 -17.35 2.36
CA ALA A 38 -11.61 -16.60 1.59
C ALA A 38 -11.55 -17.06 0.11
N PRO A 39 -12.70 -17.25 -0.56
CA PRO A 39 -12.72 -17.64 -1.96
C PRO A 39 -12.02 -16.58 -2.82
N ALA A 40 -11.32 -17.03 -3.85
CA ALA A 40 -10.75 -16.16 -4.87
C ALA A 40 -11.88 -15.43 -5.62
N TYR A 41 -11.60 -14.22 -6.11
CA TYR A 41 -12.54 -13.42 -6.90
C TYR A 41 -13.12 -14.21 -8.09
N GLU A 42 -14.46 -14.23 -8.21
CA GLU A 42 -15.20 -14.88 -9.29
C GLU A 42 -15.49 -13.89 -10.43
N ALA A 43 -14.88 -14.12 -11.59
CA ALA A 43 -15.14 -13.33 -12.78
C ALA A 43 -16.42 -13.77 -13.50
N ASP A 44 -17.30 -12.81 -13.79
CA ASP A 44 -18.55 -12.94 -14.52
C ASP A 44 -18.54 -12.01 -15.74
N PRO A 45 -18.32 -12.54 -16.95
CA PRO A 45 -18.38 -11.76 -18.19
C PRO A 45 -19.74 -11.13 -18.48
N ALA A 46 -20.82 -11.64 -17.88
CA ALA A 46 -22.19 -11.16 -18.07
C ALA A 46 -22.61 -10.15 -16.99
N VAL A 47 -21.67 -9.66 -16.17
CA VAL A 47 -22.01 -8.72 -15.10
C VAL A 47 -22.70 -7.47 -15.66
N VAL A 48 -23.82 -7.12 -15.03
CA VAL A 48 -24.48 -5.84 -15.19
C VAL A 48 -24.30 -5.09 -13.88
N GLY A 49 -23.96 -3.81 -13.97
CA GLY A 49 -23.69 -2.99 -12.81
C GLY A 49 -23.82 -1.51 -13.12
N ALA A 50 -23.82 -0.71 -12.07
CA ALA A 50 -23.81 0.74 -12.19
C ALA A 50 -22.38 1.29 -12.27
N THR A 51 -22.24 2.50 -12.80
CA THR A 51 -20.98 3.25 -12.73
C THR A 51 -20.94 4.06 -11.44
N VAL A 52 -19.94 3.83 -10.60
CA VAL A 52 -19.66 4.69 -9.43
C VAL A 52 -18.61 5.72 -9.84
N SER A 53 -18.94 7.00 -9.75
CA SER A 53 -18.02 8.07 -10.15
C SER A 53 -18.19 9.32 -9.32
N GLY A 54 -17.18 10.18 -9.31
CA GLY A 54 -17.22 11.44 -8.58
C GLY A 54 -15.84 12.07 -8.49
N ARG A 55 -15.65 12.91 -7.48
CA ARG A 55 -14.38 13.56 -7.18
C ARG A 55 -13.97 13.30 -5.73
N VAL A 56 -12.67 13.16 -5.48
CA VAL A 56 -12.13 13.23 -4.12
C VAL A 56 -11.65 14.65 -3.87
N ILE A 57 -12.25 15.33 -2.90
CA ILE A 57 -12.09 16.74 -2.60
C ILE A 57 -11.26 16.90 -1.32
N PHE A 58 -10.25 17.75 -1.38
CA PHE A 58 -9.46 18.15 -0.22
C PHE A 58 -10.19 19.22 0.59
N THR A 59 -10.49 18.91 1.85
CA THR A 59 -11.08 19.86 2.79
C THR A 59 -10.01 20.42 3.73
N GLY A 60 -10.14 21.69 4.12
CA GLY A 60 -9.17 22.40 4.95
C GLY A 60 -8.19 23.30 4.18
N SER A 61 -7.18 23.83 4.88
CA SER A 61 -6.13 24.68 4.32
C SER A 61 -5.18 23.86 3.45
N LEU A 62 -4.80 24.39 2.28
CA LEU A 62 -3.87 23.68 1.40
C LEU A 62 -2.51 23.53 2.09
N PRO A 63 -1.93 22.32 2.12
CA PRO A 63 -0.62 22.13 2.71
C PRO A 63 0.41 22.90 1.90
N ASN A 64 1.33 23.58 2.60
CA ASN A 64 2.48 24.17 1.95
C ASN A 64 3.43 23.06 1.47
N PRO A 65 4.10 23.22 0.32
CA PRO A 65 5.08 22.27 -0.13
C PRO A 65 6.29 22.20 0.82
N ASP A 66 6.78 21.00 1.10
CA ASP A 66 8.06 20.82 1.80
C ASP A 66 9.20 21.19 0.85
N ARG A 67 10.26 21.84 1.35
CA ARG A 67 11.52 22.00 0.60
C ARG A 67 12.61 21.14 1.21
N VAL A 68 13.19 20.26 0.40
CA VAL A 68 14.23 19.33 0.82
C VAL A 68 15.53 19.65 0.09
N PRO A 69 16.68 19.79 0.78
CA PRO A 69 17.97 19.99 0.13
C PRO A 69 18.36 18.74 -0.67
N VAL A 70 19.00 18.97 -1.82
CA VAL A 70 19.51 17.91 -2.69
C VAL A 70 21.01 17.80 -2.52
N TYR A 71 21.46 16.66 -1.98
CA TYR A 71 22.88 16.41 -1.71
C TYR A 71 23.63 15.74 -2.86
N ARG A 72 22.90 15.01 -3.72
CA ARG A 72 23.47 14.24 -4.83
C ARG A 72 22.87 14.73 -6.14
N ASP A 73 23.72 14.88 -7.16
CA ASP A 73 23.32 15.28 -8.51
C ASP A 73 22.57 16.62 -8.57
N SER A 74 22.89 17.55 -7.66
CA SER A 74 22.23 18.87 -7.56
C SER A 74 22.38 19.73 -8.83
N GLN A 75 23.41 19.47 -9.64
CA GLN A 75 23.57 20.10 -10.96
C GLN A 75 22.40 19.79 -11.91
N PHE A 76 21.78 18.61 -11.77
CA PHE A 76 20.63 18.21 -12.58
C PHE A 76 19.31 18.35 -11.81
N CYS A 77 19.26 17.88 -10.56
CA CYS A 77 18.05 17.89 -9.73
C CYS A 77 17.72 19.27 -9.11
N GLY A 78 18.63 20.24 -9.21
CA GLY A 78 18.58 21.51 -8.48
C GLY A 78 19.14 21.36 -7.06
N GLU A 79 19.41 22.50 -6.39
CA GLU A 79 19.93 22.53 -5.02
C GLU A 79 18.88 22.14 -3.97
N SER A 80 17.59 22.30 -4.30
CA SER A 80 16.47 21.91 -3.46
C SER A 80 15.29 21.45 -4.30
N ILE A 81 14.50 20.53 -3.76
CA ILE A 81 13.27 20.02 -4.39
C ILE A 81 12.07 20.37 -3.53
N SER A 82 11.02 20.86 -4.20
CA SER A 82 9.68 21.02 -3.63
C SER A 82 8.95 19.68 -3.62
N ILE A 83 8.37 19.31 -2.49
CA ILE A 83 7.54 18.10 -2.35
C ILE A 83 6.16 18.53 -1.89
N ASP A 84 5.23 18.63 -2.83
CA ASP A 84 3.82 18.78 -2.47
C ASP A 84 3.29 17.40 -2.09
N ARG A 85 3.13 17.20 -0.78
CA ARG A 85 2.74 15.92 -0.19
C ARG A 85 1.31 15.51 -0.55
N VAL A 86 0.48 16.49 -0.92
CA VAL A 86 -0.88 16.33 -1.42
C VAL A 86 -1.01 17.27 -2.61
N GLN A 87 -1.15 16.72 -3.81
CA GLN A 87 -1.37 17.50 -5.02
C GLN A 87 -2.86 17.82 -5.10
N VAL A 88 -3.21 19.10 -4.90
CA VAL A 88 -4.60 19.56 -4.90
C VAL A 88 -4.79 20.58 -6.02
N ASP A 89 -5.70 20.29 -6.95
CA ASP A 89 -6.11 21.28 -7.94
C ASP A 89 -6.78 22.48 -7.26
N ARG A 90 -6.33 23.69 -7.59
CA ARG A 90 -6.80 24.91 -6.93
C ARG A 90 -8.26 25.23 -7.27
N SER A 91 -8.73 24.86 -8.46
CA SER A 91 -10.07 25.18 -8.93
C SER A 91 -11.10 24.17 -8.40
N SER A 92 -10.88 22.89 -8.65
CA SER A 92 -11.80 21.82 -8.28
C SER A 92 -11.62 21.32 -6.85
N ARG A 93 -10.56 21.78 -6.16
CA ARG A 93 -10.16 21.31 -4.84
C ARG A 93 -9.87 19.81 -4.77
N GLY A 94 -9.69 19.15 -5.91
CA GLY A 94 -9.59 17.70 -5.93
C GLY A 94 -8.16 17.20 -5.84
N ILE A 95 -8.01 16.00 -5.31
CA ILE A 95 -6.73 15.41 -4.95
C ILE A 95 -6.30 14.41 -6.02
N GLU A 96 -5.11 14.58 -6.58
CA GLU A 96 -4.52 13.61 -7.50
C GLU A 96 -4.01 12.36 -6.76
N GLY A 97 -4.12 11.19 -7.40
CA GLY A 97 -3.43 9.98 -6.93
C GLY A 97 -4.05 9.30 -5.71
N VAL A 98 -5.31 9.62 -5.38
CA VAL A 98 -6.09 8.87 -4.39
C VAL A 98 -6.50 7.53 -5.00
N VAL A 99 -6.12 6.44 -4.36
CA VAL A 99 -6.56 5.10 -4.74
C VAL A 99 -7.89 4.80 -4.07
N ILE A 100 -8.92 4.60 -4.87
CA ILE A 100 -10.28 4.28 -4.45
C ILE A 100 -10.54 2.83 -4.77
N SER A 101 -11.10 2.06 -3.84
CA SER A 101 -11.35 0.63 -4.02
C SER A 101 -12.60 0.18 -3.26
N LEU A 102 -13.26 -0.88 -3.72
CA LEU A 102 -14.31 -1.55 -2.97
C LEU A 102 -13.73 -2.70 -2.16
N GLU A 103 -14.11 -2.79 -0.89
CA GLU A 103 -13.72 -3.90 -0.02
C GLU A 103 -14.84 -4.96 0.02
N GLY A 104 -14.45 -6.23 0.06
CA GLY A 104 -15.37 -7.36 0.17
C GLY A 104 -16.13 -7.70 -1.12
N ILE A 105 -15.66 -7.23 -2.27
CA ILE A 105 -16.24 -7.61 -3.56
C ILE A 105 -15.65 -8.93 -4.06
N GLU A 106 -16.45 -9.99 -4.00
CA GLU A 106 -16.00 -11.35 -4.32
C GLU A 106 -16.36 -11.79 -5.74
N LYS A 107 -17.29 -11.10 -6.42
CA LYS A 107 -17.74 -11.43 -7.78
C LYS A 107 -17.97 -10.18 -8.63
N GLY A 108 -17.69 -10.27 -9.94
CA GLY A 108 -18.04 -9.22 -10.89
C GLY A 108 -17.27 -9.27 -12.21
N LYS A 109 -16.99 -8.13 -12.83
CA LYS A 109 -16.40 -8.05 -14.18
C LYS A 109 -15.04 -8.75 -14.26
N PRO A 110 -14.73 -9.43 -15.37
CA PRO A 110 -13.40 -10.00 -15.56
C PRO A 110 -12.33 -8.90 -15.64
N PHE A 111 -11.09 -9.27 -15.32
CA PHE A 111 -9.91 -8.47 -15.60
C PHE A 111 -8.92 -9.25 -16.46
N LEU A 112 -8.17 -8.56 -17.32
CA LEU A 112 -7.21 -9.15 -18.26
C LEU A 112 -5.78 -8.78 -17.87
N PRO A 113 -5.26 -9.33 -16.75
CA PRO A 113 -4.08 -8.80 -16.10
C PRO A 113 -2.80 -8.97 -16.92
N ASN A 114 -2.69 -10.07 -17.68
CA ASN A 114 -1.49 -10.41 -18.44
C ASN A 114 -1.20 -9.44 -19.61
N LYS A 115 -2.10 -8.49 -19.89
CA LYS A 115 -1.93 -7.44 -20.90
C LYS A 115 -1.74 -6.05 -20.28
N THR A 116 -1.87 -5.91 -18.97
CA THR A 116 -1.77 -4.63 -18.28
C THR A 116 -0.32 -4.33 -17.93
N ILE A 117 0.20 -3.24 -18.48
CA ILE A 117 1.52 -2.69 -18.15
C ILE A 117 1.31 -1.34 -17.48
N ILE A 118 1.89 -1.18 -16.28
CA ILE A 118 1.93 0.10 -15.58
C ILE A 118 3.35 0.61 -15.58
N THR A 119 3.57 1.78 -16.19
CA THR A 119 4.88 2.39 -16.31
C THR A 119 5.07 3.49 -15.28
N PHE A 120 6.21 3.44 -14.60
CA PHE A 120 6.77 4.51 -13.80
C PHE A 120 8.05 5.01 -14.47
N GLU A 121 8.25 6.31 -14.49
CA GLU A 121 9.43 6.93 -15.08
C GLU A 121 10.16 7.78 -14.05
N ASN A 122 11.49 7.68 -14.04
CA ASN A 122 12.32 8.72 -13.43
C ASN A 122 12.36 9.90 -14.41
N ARG A 123 11.79 11.03 -14.01
CA ARG A 123 11.75 12.26 -14.78
C ARG A 123 11.92 13.47 -13.87
N THR A 124 12.93 14.28 -14.13
CA THR A 124 13.31 15.46 -13.34
C THR A 124 13.45 15.10 -11.85
N CYS A 125 14.16 14.01 -11.56
CA CYS A 125 14.38 13.49 -10.21
C CYS A 125 13.07 13.22 -9.44
N ARG A 126 12.07 12.64 -10.12
CA ARG A 126 10.80 12.17 -9.56
C ARG A 126 10.36 10.88 -10.23
N PHE A 127 9.65 10.04 -9.48
CA PHE A 127 8.85 8.97 -10.09
C PHE A 127 7.53 9.56 -10.61
N VAL A 128 7.19 9.27 -11.85
CA VAL A 128 5.94 9.68 -12.49
C VAL A 128 5.25 8.43 -13.08
N PRO A 129 3.99 8.13 -12.72
CA PRO A 129 3.17 8.84 -11.75
C PRO A 129 3.64 8.61 -10.29
N ARG A 130 3.15 9.43 -9.36
CA ARG A 130 3.47 9.30 -7.92
C ARG A 130 2.65 8.21 -7.23
N ALA A 131 1.43 7.95 -7.70
CA ALA A 131 0.59 6.87 -7.22
C ALA A 131 -0.10 6.20 -8.41
N ASN A 132 -0.33 4.89 -8.33
CA ASN A 132 -1.13 4.17 -9.31
C ASN A 132 -1.81 2.95 -8.66
N ALA A 133 -2.62 2.23 -9.42
CA ALA A 133 -3.22 0.97 -9.01
C ALA A 133 -3.30 0.01 -10.20
N THR A 134 -3.27 -1.29 -9.92
CA THR A 134 -3.37 -2.33 -10.93
C THR A 134 -3.88 -3.63 -10.33
N VAL A 135 -3.92 -4.70 -11.12
CA VAL A 135 -4.35 -6.03 -10.72
C VAL A 135 -3.18 -7.03 -10.66
N VAL A 136 -3.36 -8.12 -9.92
CA VAL A 136 -2.45 -9.27 -9.95
C VAL A 136 -2.34 -9.81 -11.38
N GLY A 137 -1.12 -10.12 -11.82
CA GLY A 137 -0.77 -10.54 -13.18
C GLY A 137 -0.35 -9.39 -14.10
N SER A 138 -0.54 -8.13 -13.70
CA SER A 138 0.02 -6.97 -14.40
C SER A 138 1.54 -6.92 -14.31
N THR A 139 2.18 -6.28 -15.28
CA THR A 139 3.63 -5.98 -15.26
C THR A 139 3.87 -4.52 -14.92
N LEU A 140 4.75 -4.26 -13.95
CA LEU A 140 5.28 -2.93 -13.69
C LEU A 140 6.54 -2.71 -14.54
N GLU A 141 6.60 -1.56 -15.20
CA GLU A 141 7.78 -1.08 -15.92
C GLU A 141 8.37 0.13 -15.22
N PHE A 142 9.70 0.17 -15.05
CA PHE A 142 10.42 1.36 -14.59
C PHE A 142 11.44 1.79 -15.62
N ARG A 143 11.37 3.06 -16.01
CA ARG A 143 12.25 3.68 -17.01
C ARG A 143 13.02 4.82 -16.38
N ASN A 144 14.29 4.97 -16.75
CA ASN A 144 15.05 6.15 -16.40
C ASN A 144 15.12 7.10 -17.59
N ASN A 145 14.37 8.21 -17.53
CA ASN A 145 14.38 9.26 -18.55
C ASN A 145 15.25 10.45 -18.15
N ASP A 146 15.95 10.37 -17.00
CA ASP A 146 16.92 11.36 -16.55
C ASP A 146 18.34 10.98 -17.02
N PRO A 147 19.24 11.96 -17.22
CA PRO A 147 20.63 11.74 -17.59
C PRO A 147 21.52 11.36 -16.39
N ILE A 148 20.93 11.01 -15.25
CA ILE A 148 21.63 10.63 -14.01
C ILE A 148 21.20 9.24 -13.54
N LEU A 149 21.96 8.67 -12.61
CA LEU A 149 21.67 7.35 -12.04
C LEU A 149 20.53 7.43 -11.02
N HIS A 150 19.54 6.55 -11.15
CA HIS A 150 18.52 6.30 -10.13
C HIS A 150 18.58 4.85 -9.65
N ASN A 151 17.78 4.49 -8.65
CA ASN A 151 17.46 3.10 -8.38
C ASN A 151 15.97 2.94 -8.07
N THR A 152 15.43 1.78 -8.42
CA THR A 152 14.05 1.40 -8.10
C THR A 152 14.08 0.37 -6.98
N HIS A 153 13.77 0.83 -5.77
CA HIS A 153 13.60 -0.01 -4.59
C HIS A 153 12.11 -0.17 -4.28
N ILE A 154 11.58 -1.36 -4.50
CA ILE A 154 10.19 -1.70 -4.21
C ILE A 154 10.13 -2.53 -2.93
N ARG A 155 9.28 -2.12 -1.99
CA ARG A 155 8.96 -2.87 -0.76
C ARG A 155 7.46 -3.13 -0.67
N ILE A 156 7.07 -4.26 -0.09
CA ILE A 156 5.65 -4.58 0.17
C ILE A 156 5.23 -3.92 1.49
N GLN A 157 3.95 -3.58 1.62
CA GLN A 157 3.27 -3.06 2.83
C GLN A 157 3.64 -1.63 3.22
N ASN A 158 4.92 -1.31 3.34
CA ASN A 158 5.41 0.02 3.68
C ASN A 158 6.94 0.12 3.48
N ARG A 159 7.51 1.28 3.82
CA ARG A 159 8.94 1.58 3.72
C ARG A 159 9.88 0.65 4.50
N SER A 160 9.36 -0.02 5.51
CA SER A 160 10.08 -0.94 6.40
C SER A 160 9.74 -2.40 6.11
N GLY A 161 8.88 -2.67 5.12
CA GLY A 161 8.52 -4.01 4.73
C GLY A 161 9.58 -4.70 3.86
N PRO A 162 9.35 -5.98 3.51
CA PRO A 162 10.30 -6.77 2.74
C PRO A 162 10.57 -6.19 1.34
N THR A 163 11.83 -6.23 0.91
CA THR A 163 12.23 -5.83 -0.44
C THR A 163 11.73 -6.83 -1.48
N VAL A 164 11.08 -6.33 -2.52
CA VAL A 164 10.66 -7.07 -3.71
C VAL A 164 11.75 -7.05 -4.77
N ILE A 165 12.28 -5.85 -5.04
CA ILE A 165 13.43 -5.59 -5.90
C ILE A 165 14.17 -4.35 -5.39
N ASN A 166 15.47 -4.30 -5.62
CA ASN A 166 16.25 -3.07 -5.54
C ASN A 166 17.24 -3.09 -6.70
N VAL A 167 16.99 -2.28 -7.73
CA VAL A 167 17.76 -2.32 -8.98
C VAL A 167 18.24 -0.91 -9.29
N VAL A 168 19.55 -0.79 -9.51
CA VAL A 168 20.17 0.45 -10.00
C VAL A 168 19.84 0.63 -11.48
N GLN A 169 19.56 1.87 -11.88
CA GLN A 169 19.19 2.23 -13.24
C GLN A 169 19.95 3.51 -13.67
N PRO A 170 21.19 3.37 -14.19
CA PRO A 170 21.91 4.47 -14.83
C PRO A 170 21.14 5.08 -16.01
N ALA A 171 21.59 6.24 -16.49
CA ALA A 171 21.05 6.84 -17.71
C ALA A 171 21.20 5.88 -18.90
N GLY A 172 20.13 5.71 -19.68
CA GLY A 172 20.12 4.80 -20.84
C GLY A 172 20.12 3.31 -20.50
N ALA A 173 19.97 2.92 -19.22
CA ALA A 173 19.82 1.53 -18.84
C ALA A 173 18.50 0.92 -19.33
N ASP A 174 18.46 -0.40 -19.42
CA ASP A 174 17.27 -1.14 -19.82
C ASP A 174 16.06 -0.88 -18.89
N VAL A 175 14.86 -1.10 -19.43
CA VAL A 175 13.61 -1.00 -18.68
C VAL A 175 13.54 -2.14 -17.65
N ILE A 176 13.34 -1.80 -16.38
CA ILE A 176 13.11 -2.78 -15.33
C ILE A 176 11.66 -3.27 -15.45
N ARG A 177 11.46 -4.59 -15.50
CA ARG A 177 10.13 -5.22 -15.59
C ARG A 177 9.88 -6.10 -14.37
N LYS A 178 8.74 -5.92 -13.70
CA LYS A 178 8.30 -6.75 -12.57
C LYS A 178 6.87 -7.25 -12.77
N LEU A 179 6.71 -8.56 -12.97
CA LEU A 179 5.41 -9.21 -12.93
C LEU A 179 4.88 -9.26 -11.49
N MET A 180 3.66 -8.77 -11.28
CA MET A 180 2.99 -8.79 -9.99
C MET A 180 2.24 -10.09 -9.82
N ARG A 181 2.65 -10.93 -8.86
CA ARG A 181 2.03 -12.24 -8.60
C ARG A 181 1.09 -12.24 -7.40
N THR A 182 1.16 -11.20 -6.57
CA THR A 182 0.46 -11.09 -5.31
C THR A 182 -0.21 -9.73 -5.21
N ALA A 183 -1.41 -9.70 -4.66
CA ALA A 183 -2.07 -8.46 -4.29
C ALA A 183 -1.33 -7.81 -3.11
N GLY A 184 -1.48 -6.50 -2.96
CA GLY A 184 -0.91 -5.73 -1.87
C GLY A 184 -0.44 -4.35 -2.26
N PHE A 185 -0.06 -3.58 -1.26
CA PHE A 185 0.53 -2.28 -1.42
C PHE A 185 2.05 -2.37 -1.65
N LEU A 186 2.56 -1.59 -2.59
CA LEU A 186 3.98 -1.42 -2.84
C LEU A 186 4.42 0.03 -2.61
N ASP A 187 5.45 0.20 -1.78
CA ASP A 187 6.21 1.44 -1.58
C ASP A 187 7.41 1.43 -2.53
N ILE A 188 7.54 2.46 -3.36
CA ILE A 188 8.59 2.59 -4.38
C ILE A 188 9.47 3.79 -4.03
N ARG A 189 10.78 3.58 -3.95
CA ARG A 189 11.76 4.61 -3.57
C ARG A 189 13.02 4.57 -4.42
N CYS A 190 13.70 5.71 -4.47
CA CYS A 190 15.09 5.82 -4.88
C CYS A 190 15.93 5.96 -3.61
N ASP A 191 16.90 5.06 -3.40
CA ASP A 191 17.85 5.15 -2.30
C ASP A 191 18.93 6.22 -2.60
N ALA A 192 19.27 6.45 -3.88
CA ALA A 192 20.20 7.50 -4.29
C ALA A 192 19.62 8.92 -4.12
N HIS A 193 18.29 9.05 -4.23
CA HIS A 193 17.56 10.30 -4.11
C HIS A 193 16.36 10.14 -3.17
N PRO A 194 16.54 10.24 -1.83
CA PRO A 194 15.52 9.85 -0.83
C PRO A 194 14.19 10.64 -0.85
N PHE A 195 14.15 11.74 -1.60
CA PHE A 195 12.94 12.52 -1.87
C PHE A 195 12.05 11.89 -2.94
N MET A 196 12.58 11.01 -3.79
CA MET A 196 11.83 10.30 -4.83
C MET A 196 11.04 9.15 -4.24
N ARG A 197 9.72 9.25 -4.37
CA ARG A 197 8.77 8.27 -3.85
C ARG A 197 7.62 8.11 -4.82
N ALA A 198 7.18 6.87 -4.98
CA ALA A 198 5.92 6.54 -5.61
C ALA A 198 5.28 5.36 -4.87
N SER A 199 4.05 5.05 -5.24
CA SER A 199 3.32 3.92 -4.67
C SER A 199 2.41 3.26 -5.70
N ILE A 200 2.13 1.98 -5.49
CA ILE A 200 1.12 1.27 -6.28
C ILE A 200 0.35 0.28 -5.42
N HIS A 201 -0.97 0.24 -5.59
CA HIS A 201 -1.80 -0.84 -5.06
C HIS A 201 -2.04 -1.90 -6.14
N VAL A 202 -1.77 -3.16 -5.80
CA VAL A 202 -2.11 -4.31 -6.63
C VAL A 202 -3.32 -5.00 -6.01
N PHE A 203 -4.43 -5.06 -6.74
CA PHE A 203 -5.68 -5.69 -6.31
C PHE A 203 -5.85 -7.07 -6.97
N ASP A 204 -6.65 -7.92 -6.35
CA ASP A 204 -7.11 -9.21 -6.90
C ASP A 204 -8.51 -9.11 -7.54
N HIS A 205 -9.08 -7.90 -7.59
CA HIS A 205 -10.33 -7.57 -8.26
C HIS A 205 -10.19 -6.24 -9.05
N PRO A 206 -11.02 -5.98 -10.08
CA PRO A 206 -10.92 -4.78 -10.93
C PRO A 206 -11.78 -3.59 -10.45
N TYR A 207 -12.13 -3.56 -9.17
CA TYR A 207 -13.03 -2.55 -8.60
C TYR A 207 -12.25 -1.52 -7.80
N PHE A 208 -11.44 -0.76 -8.54
CA PHE A 208 -10.67 0.35 -8.04
C PHE A 208 -10.55 1.45 -9.11
N ALA A 209 -10.15 2.64 -8.68
CA ALA A 209 -9.80 3.77 -9.52
C ALA A 209 -8.68 4.57 -8.87
N VAL A 210 -7.95 5.35 -9.66
CA VAL A 210 -6.99 6.34 -9.17
C VAL A 210 -7.46 7.70 -9.64
N THR A 211 -7.50 8.68 -8.75
CA THR A 211 -7.97 10.01 -9.13
C THR A 211 -7.00 10.73 -10.06
N ASP A 212 -7.57 11.44 -11.05
CA ASP A 212 -6.80 12.30 -11.95
C ASP A 212 -6.29 13.58 -11.27
N THR A 213 -5.60 14.44 -12.01
CA THR A 213 -5.04 15.72 -11.52
C THR A 213 -6.09 16.66 -10.94
N THR A 214 -7.36 16.46 -11.29
CA THR A 214 -8.47 17.25 -10.78
C THR A 214 -9.18 16.51 -9.64
N GLY A 215 -8.84 15.27 -9.34
CA GLY A 215 -9.46 14.46 -8.31
C GLY A 215 -10.61 13.58 -8.79
N ARG A 216 -10.91 13.51 -10.09
CA ARG A 216 -12.02 12.70 -10.61
C ARG A 216 -11.67 11.22 -10.63
N TYR A 217 -12.68 10.38 -10.41
CA TYR A 217 -12.57 8.95 -10.55
C TYR A 217 -13.83 8.35 -11.17
N GLU A 218 -13.67 7.18 -11.78
CA GLU A 218 -14.76 6.39 -12.32
C GLU A 218 -14.47 4.91 -12.14
N MET A 219 -15.49 4.17 -11.72
CA MET A 219 -15.47 2.73 -11.55
C MET A 219 -16.71 2.14 -12.22
N PRO A 220 -16.60 1.65 -13.47
CA PRO A 220 -17.75 1.13 -14.21
C PRO A 220 -18.10 -0.30 -13.80
N LEU A 221 -19.34 -0.71 -14.09
CA LEU A 221 -19.86 -2.07 -13.95
C LEU A 221 -19.72 -2.65 -12.54
N VAL A 222 -19.96 -1.82 -11.52
CA VAL A 222 -20.01 -2.25 -10.12
C VAL A 222 -21.34 -2.98 -9.88
N PRO A 223 -21.34 -4.24 -9.43
CA PRO A 223 -22.57 -5.00 -9.21
C PRO A 223 -23.41 -4.32 -8.12
N PRO A 224 -24.76 -4.41 -8.17
CA PRO A 224 -25.60 -3.88 -7.11
C PRO A 224 -25.25 -4.49 -5.75
N GLY A 225 -25.33 -3.69 -4.70
CA GLY A 225 -25.04 -4.16 -3.35
C GLY A 225 -24.60 -3.05 -2.41
N SER A 226 -24.39 -3.42 -1.14
CA SER A 226 -23.78 -2.55 -0.16
C SER A 226 -22.29 -2.87 -0.06
N TYR A 227 -21.44 -1.85 -0.18
CA TYR A 227 -19.98 -2.00 -0.15
C TYR A 227 -19.37 -0.98 0.79
N ARG A 228 -18.19 -1.31 1.32
CA ARG A 228 -17.30 -0.33 1.93
C ARG A 228 -16.35 0.18 0.85
N ILE A 229 -16.46 1.47 0.51
CA ILE A 229 -15.53 2.16 -0.38
C ILE A 229 -14.37 2.70 0.45
N ARG A 230 -13.15 2.35 0.05
CA ARG A 230 -11.90 2.75 0.70
C ARG A 230 -11.15 3.74 -0.18
N MET A 231 -10.81 4.89 0.39
CA MET A 231 -9.91 5.88 -0.19
C MET A 231 -8.57 5.79 0.54
N TRP A 232 -7.48 5.66 -0.21
CA TRP A 232 -6.14 5.71 0.32
C TRP A 232 -5.32 6.77 -0.39
N HIS A 233 -4.56 7.53 0.38
CA HIS A 233 -3.57 8.47 -0.13
C HIS A 233 -2.34 8.44 0.79
N GLU A 234 -1.14 8.48 0.22
CA GLU A 234 0.12 8.24 0.97
C GLU A 234 0.32 9.18 2.16
N THR A 235 -0.15 10.43 2.05
CA THR A 235 0.03 11.48 3.08
C THR A 235 -1.19 11.62 3.98
N VAL A 236 -2.38 11.42 3.43
CA VAL A 236 -3.64 11.71 4.12
C VAL A 236 -4.16 10.46 4.84
N GLY A 237 -3.67 9.27 4.46
CA GLY A 237 -4.04 8.01 5.09
C GLY A 237 -5.25 7.37 4.43
N VAL A 238 -6.06 6.69 5.25
CA VAL A 238 -7.19 5.88 4.81
C VAL A 238 -8.50 6.48 5.31
N ARG A 239 -9.50 6.52 4.43
CA ARG A 239 -10.89 6.77 4.77
C ARG A 239 -11.77 5.69 4.18
N THR A 240 -12.87 5.38 4.86
CA THR A 240 -13.84 4.38 4.40
C THR A 240 -15.25 4.91 4.56
N LYS A 241 -16.13 4.60 3.62
CA LYS A 241 -17.55 4.96 3.67
C LYS A 241 -18.38 3.77 3.20
N THR A 242 -19.56 3.58 3.78
CA THR A 242 -20.52 2.59 3.25
C THR A 242 -21.32 3.23 2.12
N ILE A 243 -21.45 2.51 1.00
CA ILE A 243 -22.22 2.94 -0.17
C ILE A 243 -23.19 1.84 -0.57
N THR A 244 -24.30 2.23 -1.21
CA THR A 244 -25.24 1.30 -1.83
C THR A 244 -25.25 1.57 -3.33
N VAL A 245 -24.83 0.58 -4.10
CA VAL A 245 -24.75 0.66 -5.56
C VAL A 245 -26.07 0.18 -6.15
N PRO A 246 -26.73 0.97 -7.04
CA PRO A 246 -27.98 0.58 -7.67
C PRO A 246 -27.77 -0.56 -8.69
N ALA A 247 -28.85 -1.21 -9.10
CA ALA A 247 -28.81 -2.31 -10.08
C ALA A 247 -28.32 -1.87 -11.48
N SER A 248 -28.51 -0.61 -11.84
CA SER A 248 -28.12 -0.06 -13.13
C SER A 248 -27.93 1.45 -13.06
N GLY A 249 -27.38 2.05 -14.12
CA GLY A 249 -27.20 3.50 -14.23
C GLY A 249 -25.91 3.96 -13.57
N SER A 250 -25.97 5.06 -12.82
CA SER A 250 -24.80 5.64 -12.15
C SER A 250 -25.08 6.03 -10.70
N LEU A 251 -24.04 5.95 -9.88
CA LEU A 251 -23.97 6.53 -8.54
C LEU A 251 -22.93 7.65 -8.56
N ALA A 252 -23.40 8.90 -8.52
CA ALA A 252 -22.54 10.05 -8.32
C ALA A 252 -22.18 10.16 -6.82
N LEU A 253 -20.88 10.16 -6.52
CA LEU A 253 -20.36 10.12 -5.16
C LEU A 253 -19.09 10.95 -5.04
N ASP A 254 -19.24 12.19 -4.61
CA ASP A 254 -18.10 12.98 -4.14
C ASP A 254 -17.67 12.50 -2.75
N LEU A 255 -16.36 12.50 -2.55
CA LEU A 255 -15.70 11.99 -1.36
C LEU A 255 -14.78 13.07 -0.81
N GLU A 256 -14.70 13.18 0.51
CA GLU A 256 -13.85 14.16 1.17
C GLU A 256 -12.65 13.46 1.82
N LEU A 257 -11.49 14.11 1.72
CA LEU A 257 -10.26 13.66 2.35
C LEU A 257 -9.59 14.87 3.01
N ASN A 258 -9.26 14.74 4.30
CA ASN A 258 -8.56 15.76 5.09
C ASN A 258 -7.35 15.16 5.80
N GLN A 259 -6.29 15.96 5.95
CA GLN A 259 -5.26 15.62 6.93
C GLN A 259 -5.91 15.69 8.32
N GLU A 260 -5.78 14.64 9.14
CA GLU A 260 -6.12 14.76 10.56
C GLU A 260 -5.19 15.81 11.18
N GLU A 261 -5.76 16.69 12.00
CA GLU A 261 -4.99 17.64 12.82
C GLU A 261 -4.12 16.92 13.85
#